data_AF-A0A3N0GLL6-F1
#
_entry.id   AF-A0A3N0GLL6-F1
#
_cell.length_a   1.000
_cell.length_b   1.000
_cell.length_c   1.000
_cell.angle_alpha   90.00
_cell.angle_beta   90.00
_cell.angle_gamma   90.00
#
_symmetry.space_group_name_H-M   'P 1'
#
loop_
_entity.id
_entity.type
_entity.pdbx_description
1 polymer ?
#
loop_
_entity_poly.entity_id
_entity_poly.type
_entity_poly.pdbx_seq_one_letter_code
_entity_poly.pdbx_strand_id
1 'polypeptide(L)'
;MTGLPTVQVLLDDGTGTFPFDITSKVLIADGWRFSRGRQDWQGGVTSGDLSLTLNNADGRFTPGSTILATPSPIKVDQRIRIKETVNATTFTRFTGYVKSWPVAWPATVSSWSTVRLVATDAQARAERQVLKSVVDEEFGIDTPIAYYPVDDAAGTVLATDRSGNQHDPLALSGSGVLGDTSRGLTSAMLHSTGVLQASYGAAGVPAVGVCFAFSASPVTATVTIGAFGSSATDFIGTGFGIFQISSSGNLYNLVFYIAGNGANGIASSTTVADGNLHVAEVQYSGGTWTLYLDGSAVGSLAGSAPSPVALLRFVGDTFNTNATVAQVALFSTATGSARAASRAKAILTGFAGESGVARITRLAGYANLPVGTLDASLTNVAAAETAGRSPWDALQQAANAEVGVVYFDGSGNLTFHNRNRPAAKTAPDLTLSAAYITPDVQPVTDDQQMVNYVEGTAAGTGTTQVVRNTASEASHGRYPTSVEYLVQTDQEVTDRINWIVGNFAEPTTRYGTLTINLYAMTAPQAAAVLSAIEIDCWLQVTSMPSQNTGGTTADVVVEGYAEEVTASSWKLTCNVVSKSLTDCLILGDPVRGLLDAGNRLYI
;
A
#
# COMPACT_ATOMS: atom_id res chain seq x y z
N MET A 1 33.24 -12.41 24.80
CA MET A 1 32.84 -13.57 23.98
C MET A 1 33.23 -13.27 22.55
N THR A 2 34.27 -13.93 22.04
CA THR A 2 34.71 -13.72 20.65
C THR A 2 33.70 -14.41 19.72
N GLY A 3 33.02 -13.64 18.86
CA GLY A 3 32.14 -14.19 17.82
C GLY A 3 30.63 -13.99 18.01
N LEU A 4 30.15 -13.28 19.04
CA LEU A 4 28.73 -12.89 19.17
C LEU A 4 28.57 -11.37 19.00
N PRO A 5 27.43 -10.89 18.47
CA PRO A 5 27.13 -9.47 18.40
C PRO A 5 26.85 -8.91 19.80
N THR A 6 27.13 -7.62 19.99
CA THR A 6 26.57 -6.87 21.12
C THR A 6 25.14 -6.48 20.77
N VAL A 7 24.15 -7.04 21.47
CA VAL A 7 22.74 -6.75 21.22
C VAL A 7 22.26 -5.54 22.01
N GLN A 8 21.35 -4.76 21.43
CA GLN A 8 20.56 -3.75 22.12
C GLN A 8 19.07 -3.96 21.80
N VAL A 9 18.23 -4.03 22.85
CA VAL A 9 16.77 -4.20 22.72
C VAL A 9 16.07 -3.01 23.34
N LEU A 10 15.28 -2.31 22.53
CA LEU A 10 14.63 -1.06 22.89
C LEU A 10 13.12 -1.15 22.74
N LEU A 11 12.37 -0.53 23.65
CA LEU A 11 10.92 -0.34 23.56
C LEU A 11 10.56 1.13 23.34
N ASP A 12 9.44 1.37 22.67
CA ASP A 12 8.92 2.72 22.45
C ASP A 12 8.09 3.27 23.61
N ASP A 13 7.85 4.57 23.58
CA ASP A 13 6.94 5.30 24.47
C ASP A 13 5.61 5.67 23.78
N GLY A 14 5.39 5.23 22.55
CA GLY A 14 4.25 5.61 21.71
C GLY A 14 4.39 6.94 20.97
N THR A 15 5.52 7.65 21.13
CA THR A 15 5.82 8.89 20.37
C THR A 15 6.65 8.63 19.10
N GLY A 16 6.98 7.36 18.83
CA GLY A 16 7.88 6.95 17.74
C GLY A 16 9.35 6.97 18.11
N THR A 17 9.71 7.35 19.35
CA THR A 17 11.05 7.21 19.91
C THR A 17 11.20 5.90 20.69
N PHE A 18 12.43 5.46 20.95
CA PHE A 18 12.73 4.19 21.65
C PHE A 18 13.55 4.44 22.92
N PRO A 19 12.99 5.11 23.95
CA PRO A 19 13.75 5.56 25.11
C PRO A 19 14.05 4.45 26.12
N PHE A 20 13.34 3.32 26.08
CA PHE A 20 13.45 2.27 27.08
C PHE A 20 14.40 1.17 26.64
N ASP A 21 15.62 1.17 27.17
CA ASP A 21 16.59 0.10 26.95
C ASP A 21 16.37 -1.06 27.92
N ILE A 22 15.97 -2.22 27.38
CA ILE A 22 15.71 -3.45 28.15
C ILE A 22 16.77 -4.53 27.93
N THR A 23 17.91 -4.18 27.31
CA THR A 23 18.98 -5.11 26.94
C THR A 23 19.45 -5.96 28.11
N SER A 24 19.61 -5.34 29.30
CA SER A 24 20.05 -6.03 30.53
C SER A 24 19.11 -7.14 31.01
N LYS A 25 17.91 -7.24 30.43
CA LYS A 25 16.90 -8.24 30.77
C LYS A 25 16.78 -9.35 29.76
N VAL A 26 17.43 -9.26 28.61
CA VAL A 26 17.43 -10.33 27.62
C VAL A 26 18.23 -11.53 28.15
N LEU A 27 17.60 -12.71 28.16
CA LEU A 27 18.25 -13.95 28.54
C LEU A 27 19.03 -14.52 27.35
N ILE A 28 20.31 -14.15 27.26
CA ILE A 28 21.22 -14.62 26.20
C ILE A 28 21.30 -16.15 26.15
N ALA A 29 21.12 -16.84 27.28
CA ALA A 29 21.09 -18.30 27.36
C ALA A 29 19.97 -18.92 26.50
N ASP A 30 18.82 -18.26 26.40
CA ASP A 30 17.67 -18.71 25.60
C ASP A 30 17.73 -18.17 24.15
N GLY A 31 18.56 -17.17 23.92
CA GLY A 31 18.76 -16.56 22.61
C GLY A 31 17.62 -15.67 22.13
N TRP A 32 17.77 -15.20 20.89
CA TRP A 32 16.73 -14.51 20.13
C TRP A 32 16.74 -14.97 18.69
N ARG A 33 15.59 -14.85 18.03
CA ARG A 33 15.45 -15.13 16.60
C ARG A 33 14.55 -14.11 15.94
N PHE A 34 14.82 -13.79 14.68
CA PHE A 34 13.84 -13.11 13.84
C PHE A 34 13.86 -13.62 12.41
N SER A 35 12.85 -13.28 11.62
CA SER A 35 12.78 -13.62 10.19
C SER A 35 12.19 -12.49 9.36
N ARG A 36 12.43 -12.52 8.05
CA ARG A 36 11.89 -11.58 7.05
C ARG A 36 11.92 -12.19 5.65
N GLY A 37 10.98 -11.76 4.81
CA GLY A 37 10.99 -12.03 3.37
C GLY A 37 10.17 -13.26 3.00
N ARG A 38 10.43 -13.81 1.81
CA ARG A 38 9.70 -14.98 1.30
C ARG A 38 10.31 -16.29 1.82
N GLN A 39 9.49 -17.32 1.88
CA GLN A 39 9.93 -18.70 2.13
C GLN A 39 10.40 -19.39 0.85
N ASP A 40 9.81 -19.01 -0.28
CA ASP A 40 10.16 -19.47 -1.62
C ASP A 40 9.82 -18.37 -2.65
N TRP A 41 10.38 -18.47 -3.85
CA TRP A 41 10.21 -17.47 -4.91
C TRP A 41 8.77 -17.27 -5.40
N GLN A 42 7.96 -18.33 -5.37
CA GLN A 42 6.57 -18.28 -5.85
C GLN A 42 5.61 -17.77 -4.75
N GLY A 43 6.04 -17.82 -3.49
CA GLY A 43 5.32 -17.34 -2.33
C GLY A 43 5.31 -15.82 -2.17
N GLY A 44 4.26 -15.32 -1.51
CA GLY A 44 4.22 -13.94 -1.02
C GLY A 44 5.21 -13.72 0.13
N VAL A 45 5.53 -12.45 0.39
CA VAL A 45 6.30 -12.10 1.60
C VAL A 45 5.43 -12.35 2.83
N THR A 46 6.00 -13.01 3.84
CA THR A 46 5.33 -13.25 5.13
C THR A 46 5.80 -12.25 6.18
N SER A 47 4.93 -11.93 7.13
CA SER A 47 5.26 -10.98 8.21
C SER A 47 6.49 -11.45 8.97
N GLY A 48 7.46 -10.54 9.14
CA GLY A 48 8.64 -10.81 9.93
C GLY A 48 8.28 -11.00 11.40
N ASP A 49 8.65 -12.15 11.96
CA ASP A 49 8.48 -12.47 13.37
C ASP A 49 9.77 -12.23 14.16
N LEU A 50 9.63 -11.86 15.43
CA LEU A 50 10.68 -11.79 16.44
C LEU A 50 10.26 -12.60 17.67
N SER A 51 11.18 -13.39 18.23
CA SER A 51 11.02 -13.93 19.58
C SER A 51 12.30 -13.86 20.40
N LEU A 52 12.17 -13.50 21.68
CA LEU A 52 13.26 -13.47 22.65
C LEU A 52 12.72 -13.73 24.06
N THR A 53 13.57 -14.20 24.98
CA THR A 53 13.19 -14.38 26.38
C THR A 53 13.76 -13.27 27.26
N LEU A 54 12.91 -12.73 28.14
CA LEU A 54 13.25 -11.71 29.12
C LEU A 54 13.22 -12.29 30.54
N ASN A 55 14.19 -11.86 31.36
CA ASN A 55 14.17 -12.04 32.79
C ASN A 55 13.09 -11.14 33.41
N ASN A 56 12.10 -11.75 34.05
CA ASN A 56 11.00 -11.08 34.72
C ASN A 56 10.98 -11.36 36.24
N ALA A 57 12.12 -11.67 36.86
CA ALA A 57 12.19 -11.96 38.30
C ALA A 57 11.67 -10.80 39.19
N ASP A 58 11.77 -9.56 38.72
CA ASP A 58 11.24 -8.37 39.41
C ASP A 58 9.81 -8.00 39.01
N GLY A 59 9.16 -8.79 38.16
CA GLY A 59 7.78 -8.58 37.72
C GLY A 59 7.57 -7.37 36.79
N ARG A 60 8.65 -6.76 36.27
CA ARG A 60 8.56 -5.56 35.43
C ARG A 60 7.85 -5.78 34.09
N PHE A 61 7.92 -7.01 33.57
CA PHE A 61 7.31 -7.44 32.30
C PHE A 61 5.95 -8.12 32.47
N THR A 62 5.37 -8.02 33.66
CA THR A 62 4.00 -8.48 33.93
C THR A 62 3.01 -7.39 33.56
N PRO A 63 1.93 -7.68 32.80
CA PRO A 63 0.90 -6.69 32.48
C PRO A 63 0.37 -5.98 33.73
N GLY A 64 0.34 -4.64 33.69
CA GLY A 64 -0.05 -3.78 34.81
C GLY A 64 1.10 -3.34 35.74
N SER A 65 2.33 -3.80 35.52
CA SER A 65 3.50 -3.42 36.33
C SER A 65 3.97 -1.99 36.10
N THR A 66 4.25 -1.21 37.15
CA THR A 66 4.73 0.19 37.04
C THR A 66 6.25 0.34 37.13
N ILE A 67 7.00 -0.76 37.08
CA ILE A 67 8.44 -0.79 37.43
C ILE A 67 9.35 -0.20 36.33
N LEU A 68 9.01 -0.36 35.05
CA LEU A 68 9.83 0.15 33.93
C LEU A 68 9.67 1.66 33.70
N ALA A 69 8.53 2.24 34.09
CA ALA A 69 8.21 3.66 34.18
C ALA A 69 6.73 3.80 34.64
N THR A 70 6.34 5.02 35.03
CA THR A 70 4.94 5.39 35.26
C THR A 70 4.47 6.31 34.13
N PRO A 71 3.43 5.96 33.36
CA PRO A 71 2.68 4.70 33.41
C PRO A 71 3.49 3.53 32.79
N SER A 72 3.07 2.29 33.11
CA SER A 72 3.66 1.05 32.60
C SER A 72 3.88 1.12 31.09
N PRO A 73 5.13 1.01 30.58
CA PRO A 73 5.36 1.08 29.14
C PRO A 73 4.82 -0.15 28.41
N ILE A 74 4.58 -1.25 29.12
CA ILE A 74 4.29 -2.55 28.51
C ILE A 74 2.82 -2.64 28.14
N LYS A 75 2.60 -2.55 26.84
CA LYS A 75 1.31 -2.77 26.18
C LYS A 75 1.48 -3.76 25.04
N VAL A 76 0.39 -4.42 24.67
CA VAL A 76 0.32 -5.04 23.34
C VAL A 76 0.34 -3.92 22.31
N ASP A 77 0.89 -4.18 21.12
CA ASP A 77 1.11 -3.19 20.06
C ASP A 77 2.14 -2.09 20.45
N GLN A 78 2.93 -2.32 21.51
CA GLN A 78 4.12 -1.50 21.78
C GLN A 78 5.19 -1.77 20.73
N ARG A 79 5.90 -0.75 20.26
CA ARG A 79 7.00 -0.97 19.31
C ARG A 79 8.24 -1.49 20.03
N ILE A 80 8.92 -2.42 19.38
CA ILE A 80 10.20 -2.99 19.80
C ILE A 80 11.23 -2.87 18.69
N ARG A 81 12.48 -2.63 19.04
CA ARG A 81 13.61 -2.57 18.11
C ARG A 81 14.80 -3.37 18.64
N ILE A 82 15.40 -4.17 17.77
CA ILE A 82 16.65 -4.89 18.01
C ILE A 82 17.76 -4.31 17.14
N LYS A 83 18.88 -4.01 17.77
CA LYS A 83 20.12 -3.64 17.12
C LYS A 83 21.23 -4.60 17.51
N GLU A 84 22.16 -4.80 16.60
CA GLU A 84 23.35 -5.60 16.82
C GLU A 84 24.59 -4.80 16.42
N THR A 85 25.57 -4.73 17.32
CA THR A 85 26.83 -4.05 17.09
C THR A 85 27.95 -5.07 16.93
N VAL A 86 28.60 -5.02 15.76
CA VAL A 86 29.68 -5.93 15.34
C VAL A 86 30.74 -5.10 14.64
N ASN A 87 32.01 -5.31 14.97
CA ASN A 87 33.11 -4.53 14.39
C ASN A 87 32.88 -3.00 14.47
N ALA A 88 32.40 -2.53 15.63
CA ALA A 88 32.02 -1.13 15.88
C ALA A 88 30.92 -0.56 14.96
N THR A 89 30.26 -1.38 14.14
CA THR A 89 29.14 -0.99 13.28
C THR A 89 27.84 -1.50 13.87
N THR A 90 26.82 -0.65 13.97
CA THR A 90 25.52 -1.01 14.53
C THR A 90 24.49 -1.19 13.42
N PHE A 91 23.88 -2.36 13.38
CA PHE A 91 22.84 -2.74 12.42
C PHE A 91 21.49 -2.79 13.13
N THR A 92 20.47 -2.13 12.58
CA THR A 92 19.09 -2.35 13.07
C THR A 92 18.56 -3.61 12.38
N ARG A 93 18.36 -4.67 13.16
CA ARG A 93 18.00 -5.99 12.63
C ARG A 93 16.50 -6.19 12.55
N PHE A 94 15.75 -5.64 13.49
CA PHE A 94 14.29 -5.76 13.53
C PHE A 94 13.65 -4.54 14.18
N THR A 95 12.54 -4.07 13.62
CA THR A 95 11.63 -3.11 14.26
C THR A 95 10.20 -3.57 13.99
N GLY A 96 9.41 -3.72 15.05
CA GLY A 96 8.05 -4.23 14.95
C GLY A 96 7.21 -3.89 16.17
N TYR A 97 6.14 -4.66 16.40
CA TYR A 97 5.10 -4.47 17.40
C TYR A 97 4.95 -5.74 18.23
N VAL A 98 4.97 -5.59 19.56
CA VAL A 98 4.84 -6.73 20.47
C VAL A 98 3.41 -7.28 20.43
N LYS A 99 3.28 -8.56 20.05
CA LYS A 99 2.01 -9.29 19.99
C LYS A 99 1.58 -9.79 21.36
N SER A 100 2.53 -10.27 22.17
CA SER A 100 2.22 -10.90 23.45
C SER A 100 3.37 -10.85 24.45
N TRP A 101 3.02 -10.75 25.73
CA TRP A 101 3.92 -10.79 26.88
C TRP A 101 3.61 -12.00 27.78
N PRO A 102 3.81 -13.24 27.31
CA PRO A 102 3.47 -14.42 28.10
C PRO A 102 4.42 -14.59 29.28
N VAL A 103 3.89 -14.47 30.50
CA VAL A 103 4.63 -14.70 31.75
C VAL A 103 4.66 -16.20 32.06
N ALA A 104 5.83 -16.73 32.36
CA ALA A 104 6.04 -18.12 32.73
C ALA A 104 6.89 -18.25 34.01
N TRP A 105 6.72 -19.36 34.73
CA TRP A 105 7.53 -19.74 35.91
C TRP A 105 8.27 -21.05 35.60
N PRO A 106 9.41 -21.00 34.91
CA PRO A 106 10.05 -22.20 34.36
C PRO A 106 10.77 -23.05 35.42
N ALA A 107 10.84 -22.58 36.67
CA ALA A 107 11.42 -23.33 37.78
C ALA A 107 10.43 -23.39 38.95
N THR A 108 10.53 -24.43 39.78
CA THR A 108 9.73 -24.59 41.02
C THR A 108 10.27 -23.71 42.16
N VAL A 109 10.63 -22.46 41.85
CA VAL A 109 11.05 -21.45 42.82
C VAL A 109 10.22 -20.18 42.62
N SER A 110 9.83 -19.52 43.70
CA SER A 110 8.96 -18.34 43.64
C SER A 110 9.65 -17.08 43.10
N SER A 111 10.97 -17.08 43.00
CA SER A 111 11.78 -15.93 42.61
C SER A 111 12.15 -15.86 41.12
N TRP A 112 11.77 -16.88 40.32
CA TRP A 112 12.14 -16.95 38.92
C TRP A 112 10.92 -16.91 38.02
N SER A 113 10.79 -15.83 37.24
CA SER A 113 9.79 -15.72 36.19
C SER A 113 10.42 -15.15 34.92
N THR A 114 9.89 -15.54 33.78
CA THR A 114 10.39 -15.17 32.44
C THR A 114 9.25 -14.68 31.57
N VAL A 115 9.56 -13.86 30.57
CA VAL A 115 8.62 -13.52 29.49
C VAL A 115 9.19 -13.91 28.15
N ARG A 116 8.50 -14.80 27.43
CA ARG A 116 8.85 -15.16 26.05
C ARG A 116 8.15 -14.21 25.08
N LEU A 117 8.75 -13.04 24.86
CA LEU A 117 8.20 -12.01 24.01
C LEU A 117 8.09 -12.50 22.57
N VAL A 118 6.95 -12.19 21.93
CA VAL A 118 6.75 -12.37 20.49
C VAL A 118 6.30 -11.04 19.89
N ALA A 119 6.92 -10.64 18.78
CA ALA A 119 6.60 -9.43 18.04
C ALA A 119 6.55 -9.71 16.53
N THR A 120 5.84 -8.87 15.79
CA THR A 120 5.86 -8.86 14.32
C THR A 120 6.16 -7.50 13.76
N ASP A 121 6.69 -7.45 12.55
CA ASP A 121 6.75 -6.21 11.80
C ASP A 121 5.35 -5.62 11.48
N ALA A 122 5.34 -4.50 10.77
CA ALA A 122 4.12 -3.79 10.44
C ALA A 122 3.23 -4.51 9.40
N GLN A 123 3.71 -5.57 8.73
CA GLN A 123 2.92 -6.35 7.79
C GLN A 123 1.71 -6.97 8.51
N ALA A 124 1.90 -7.57 9.68
CA ALA A 124 0.79 -8.16 10.44
C ALA A 124 -0.31 -7.15 10.82
N ARG A 125 0.01 -5.84 10.89
CA ARG A 125 -0.98 -4.77 11.09
C ARG A 125 -1.66 -4.43 9.77
N ALA A 126 -0.90 -4.31 8.69
CA ALA A 126 -1.41 -4.10 7.34
C ALA A 126 -2.33 -5.23 6.86
N GLU A 127 -2.12 -6.47 7.30
CA GLU A 127 -2.98 -7.62 6.99
C GLU A 127 -4.34 -7.58 7.71
N ARG A 128 -4.41 -6.93 8.88
CA ARG A 128 -5.63 -6.87 9.73
C ARG A 128 -6.52 -5.68 9.42
N GLN A 129 -5.97 -4.64 8.80
CA GLN A 129 -6.74 -3.48 8.37
C GLN A 129 -7.61 -3.85 7.16
N VAL A 130 -8.69 -3.09 6.95
CA VAL A 130 -9.58 -3.23 5.81
C VAL A 130 -9.67 -1.88 5.13
N LEU A 131 -9.30 -1.85 3.85
CA LEU A 131 -9.41 -0.65 3.02
C LEU A 131 -10.87 -0.41 2.62
N LYS A 132 -11.21 0.87 2.49
CA LYS A 132 -12.43 1.32 1.81
C LYS A 132 -12.20 1.33 0.29
N SER A 133 -13.21 1.76 -0.46
CA SER A 133 -13.02 2.06 -1.88
C SER A 133 -11.93 3.12 -2.04
N VAL A 134 -11.22 3.11 -3.16
CA VAL A 134 -10.16 4.10 -3.42
C VAL A 134 -10.70 5.53 -3.36
N VAL A 135 -11.94 5.73 -3.79
CA VAL A 135 -12.62 7.03 -3.74
C VAL A 135 -12.87 7.45 -2.29
N ASP A 136 -13.41 6.56 -1.46
CA ASP A 136 -13.69 6.83 -0.04
C ASP A 136 -12.39 7.09 0.75
N GLU A 137 -11.31 6.37 0.45
CA GLU A 137 -9.98 6.63 1.05
C GLU A 137 -9.45 8.01 0.67
N GLU A 138 -9.51 8.40 -0.61
CA GLU A 138 -9.04 9.72 -1.05
C GLU A 138 -9.83 10.87 -0.44
N PHE A 139 -11.14 10.69 -0.24
CA PHE A 139 -11.95 11.70 0.42
C PHE A 139 -11.69 11.74 1.93
N GLY A 140 -11.48 10.58 2.55
CA GLY A 140 -11.18 10.46 3.98
C GLY A 140 -9.86 11.12 4.40
N ILE A 141 -8.84 11.13 3.53
CA ILE A 141 -7.52 11.76 3.81
C ILE A 141 -7.67 13.22 4.25
N ASP A 142 -8.57 13.98 3.63
CA ASP A 142 -8.70 15.42 3.85
C ASP A 142 -9.72 15.76 4.96
N THR A 143 -10.20 14.77 5.70
CA THR A 143 -11.11 14.92 6.86
C THR A 143 -12.31 15.82 6.54
N PRO A 144 -13.20 15.40 5.63
CA PRO A 144 -14.36 16.19 5.25
C PRO A 144 -15.25 16.45 6.47
N ILE A 145 -15.89 17.63 6.49
CA ILE A 145 -16.96 17.94 7.45
C ILE A 145 -18.12 16.98 7.21
N ALA A 146 -18.54 16.82 5.94
CA ALA A 146 -19.58 15.89 5.55
C ALA A 146 -19.17 15.21 4.24
N TYR A 147 -19.52 13.95 4.05
CA TYR A 147 -19.19 13.19 2.84
C TYR A 147 -20.30 12.19 2.53
N TYR A 148 -20.98 12.36 1.41
CA TYR A 148 -22.06 11.53 0.92
C TYR A 148 -21.65 10.96 -0.43
N PRO A 149 -21.22 9.69 -0.50
CA PRO A 149 -20.89 9.04 -1.77
C PRO A 149 -22.11 8.90 -2.69
N VAL A 150 -23.31 8.83 -2.10
CA VAL A 150 -24.60 8.68 -2.78
C VAL A 150 -24.74 7.33 -3.49
N ASP A 151 -24.15 6.30 -2.87
CA ASP A 151 -24.06 4.92 -3.33
C ASP A 151 -24.94 3.95 -2.54
N ASP A 152 -25.83 4.48 -1.69
CA ASP A 152 -26.83 3.71 -0.96
C ASP A 152 -27.74 2.94 -1.92
N ALA A 153 -28.28 1.80 -1.46
CA ALA A 153 -28.99 0.85 -2.32
C ALA A 153 -30.14 1.49 -3.12
N ALA A 154 -30.33 1.05 -4.36
CA ALA A 154 -31.42 1.54 -5.21
C ALA A 154 -32.79 1.35 -4.55
N GLY A 155 -33.62 2.39 -4.61
CA GLY A 155 -34.92 2.44 -3.94
C GLY A 155 -34.88 3.03 -2.52
N THR A 156 -33.70 3.35 -1.99
CA THR A 156 -33.59 4.20 -0.80
C THR A 156 -33.86 5.66 -1.15
N VAL A 157 -34.27 6.44 -0.15
CA VAL A 157 -34.49 7.90 -0.26
C VAL A 157 -33.55 8.68 0.67
N LEU A 158 -32.57 8.01 1.28
CA LEU A 158 -31.62 8.59 2.21
C LEU A 158 -30.21 8.17 1.79
N ALA A 159 -29.33 9.15 1.56
CA ALA A 159 -27.92 8.92 1.34
C ALA A 159 -27.10 9.25 2.59
N THR A 160 -26.29 8.30 3.05
CA THR A 160 -25.68 8.33 4.38
C THR A 160 -24.35 9.09 4.40
N ASP A 161 -24.10 9.83 5.50
CA ASP A 161 -22.80 10.47 5.73
C ASP A 161 -21.71 9.43 6.07
N ARG A 162 -20.57 9.51 5.38
CA ARG A 162 -19.36 8.71 5.57
C ARG A 162 -18.16 9.54 6.04
N SER A 163 -18.35 10.81 6.39
CA SER A 163 -17.28 11.64 6.97
C SER A 163 -16.80 11.14 8.33
N GLY A 164 -17.66 10.42 9.06
CA GLY A 164 -17.44 10.01 10.44
C GLY A 164 -17.98 11.01 11.48
N ASN A 165 -18.51 12.16 11.04
CA ASN A 165 -19.09 13.18 11.92
C ASN A 165 -20.57 12.96 12.23
N GLN A 166 -21.17 11.89 11.69
CA GLN A 166 -22.55 11.47 11.96
C GLN A 166 -23.57 12.56 11.60
N HIS A 167 -23.39 13.21 10.45
CA HIS A 167 -24.37 14.17 9.96
C HIS A 167 -25.65 13.48 9.46
N ASP A 168 -26.76 14.25 9.48
CA ASP A 168 -28.05 13.78 8.99
C ASP A 168 -27.95 13.35 7.52
N PRO A 169 -28.55 12.21 7.11
CA PRO A 169 -28.54 11.75 5.73
C PRO A 169 -29.12 12.77 4.75
N LEU A 170 -28.60 12.81 3.52
CA LEU A 170 -29.21 13.53 2.41
C LEU A 170 -30.51 12.83 2.01
N ALA A 171 -31.64 13.49 2.22
CA ALA A 171 -32.95 12.98 1.84
C ALA A 171 -33.31 13.37 0.40
N LEU A 172 -33.71 12.39 -0.40
CA LEU A 172 -34.28 12.60 -1.72
C LEU A 172 -35.72 13.11 -1.59
N SER A 173 -35.94 14.31 -2.09
CA SER A 173 -37.26 14.92 -2.29
C SER A 173 -37.54 15.06 -3.78
N GLY A 174 -38.73 14.68 -4.23
CA GLY A 174 -39.11 14.74 -5.65
C GLY A 174 -38.78 13.47 -6.44
N SER A 175 -38.43 13.62 -7.71
CA SER A 175 -38.21 12.51 -8.64
C SER A 175 -36.72 12.22 -8.83
N GLY A 176 -36.30 10.98 -8.58
CA GLY A 176 -34.91 10.55 -8.63
C GLY A 176 -34.73 9.10 -8.20
N VAL A 177 -33.53 8.56 -8.39
CA VAL A 177 -33.13 7.23 -7.94
C VAL A 177 -31.74 7.34 -7.33
N LEU A 178 -31.55 6.87 -6.10
CA LEU A 178 -30.23 6.69 -5.47
C LEU A 178 -29.60 5.37 -5.92
N GLY A 179 -28.27 5.26 -5.84
CA GLY A 179 -27.55 4.02 -6.09
C GLY A 179 -27.65 3.48 -7.52
N ASP A 180 -27.92 4.35 -8.50
CA ASP A 180 -27.85 3.96 -9.91
C ASP A 180 -26.41 3.67 -10.31
N THR A 181 -26.19 2.48 -10.87
CA THR A 181 -24.90 1.95 -11.32
C THR A 181 -24.79 1.91 -12.84
N SER A 182 -25.81 2.38 -13.58
CA SER A 182 -25.88 2.32 -15.05
C SER A 182 -24.70 2.99 -15.77
N ARG A 183 -23.91 3.81 -15.05
CA ARG A 183 -22.75 4.56 -15.56
C ARG A 183 -21.40 4.15 -14.94
N GLY A 184 -21.32 3.00 -14.29
CA GLY A 184 -20.05 2.46 -13.77
C GLY A 184 -19.57 3.07 -12.45
N LEU A 185 -20.33 4.01 -11.87
CA LEU A 185 -20.26 4.42 -10.48
C LEU A 185 -21.65 4.33 -9.87
N THR A 186 -21.71 3.99 -8.59
CA THR A 186 -22.92 4.16 -7.78
C THR A 186 -23.17 5.65 -7.56
N SER A 187 -24.33 6.14 -8.03
CA SER A 187 -24.66 7.55 -8.09
C SER A 187 -26.15 7.81 -7.88
N ALA A 188 -26.55 9.06 -7.62
CA ALA A 188 -27.93 9.48 -7.72
C ALA A 188 -28.24 10.04 -9.10
N MET A 189 -29.29 9.54 -9.73
CA MET A 189 -29.93 10.21 -10.86
C MET A 189 -31.09 11.05 -10.37
N LEU A 190 -31.02 12.35 -10.61
CA LEU A 190 -32.05 13.34 -10.28
C LEU A 190 -32.73 13.82 -11.56
N HIS A 191 -34.06 13.87 -11.52
CA HIS A 191 -34.86 14.36 -12.65
C HIS A 191 -35.15 15.86 -12.46
N SER A 192 -35.85 16.47 -13.41
CA SER A 192 -36.12 17.92 -13.50
C SER A 192 -36.73 18.61 -12.26
N THR A 193 -37.14 17.86 -11.24
CA THR A 193 -37.71 18.35 -9.97
C THR A 193 -37.10 17.70 -8.73
N GLY A 194 -36.04 16.90 -8.87
CA GLY A 194 -35.40 16.17 -7.77
C GLY A 194 -34.46 17.05 -6.94
N VAL A 195 -34.47 16.84 -5.63
CA VAL A 195 -33.62 17.52 -4.65
C VAL A 195 -33.04 16.51 -3.66
N LEU A 196 -31.75 16.57 -3.36
CA LEU A 196 -31.15 15.91 -2.20
C LEU A 196 -30.87 16.95 -1.12
N GLN A 197 -31.33 16.78 0.11
CA GLN A 197 -31.10 17.78 1.14
C GLN A 197 -30.91 17.17 2.53
N ALA A 198 -29.97 17.72 3.29
CA ALA A 198 -29.82 17.49 4.73
C ALA A 198 -29.60 18.83 5.44
N SER A 199 -30.02 18.93 6.68
CA SER A 199 -29.66 20.03 7.58
C SER A 199 -28.77 19.47 8.67
N TYR A 200 -27.64 20.11 8.99
CA TYR A 200 -26.79 19.69 10.09
C TYR A 200 -26.48 20.88 11.01
N GLY A 201 -26.65 20.65 12.32
CA GLY A 201 -26.32 21.64 13.35
C GLY A 201 -24.97 21.32 13.96
N ALA A 202 -23.96 22.19 13.79
CA ALA A 202 -22.80 22.17 14.67
C ALA A 202 -23.13 22.92 15.97
N ALA A 203 -22.72 22.39 17.12
CA ALA A 203 -22.92 23.07 18.41
C ALA A 203 -22.27 24.46 18.39
N GLY A 204 -23.09 25.52 18.42
CA GLY A 204 -22.63 26.91 18.39
C GLY A 204 -22.53 27.57 17.01
N VAL A 205 -22.98 26.92 15.93
CA VAL A 205 -23.10 27.49 14.58
C VAL A 205 -24.58 27.46 14.16
N PRO A 206 -25.12 28.46 13.43
CA PRO A 206 -26.44 28.34 12.80
C PRO A 206 -26.51 27.03 12.01
N ALA A 207 -27.67 26.36 11.99
CA ALA A 207 -27.85 25.14 11.20
C ALA A 207 -27.35 25.40 9.78
N VAL A 208 -26.42 24.57 9.29
CA VAL A 208 -25.90 24.62 7.94
C VAL A 208 -26.49 23.40 7.24
N GLY A 209 -27.20 23.56 6.12
CA GLY A 209 -27.74 22.42 5.37
C GLY A 209 -27.04 22.23 4.04
N VAL A 210 -26.76 20.99 3.61
CA VAL A 210 -26.37 20.72 2.22
C VAL A 210 -27.63 20.45 1.42
N CYS A 211 -27.84 21.13 0.29
CA CYS A 211 -28.84 20.73 -0.70
C CYS A 211 -28.22 20.57 -2.08
N PHE A 212 -28.81 19.72 -2.91
CA PHE A 212 -28.58 19.57 -4.34
C PHE A 212 -29.91 19.64 -5.03
N ALA A 213 -30.25 20.79 -5.60
CA ALA A 213 -31.51 20.98 -6.30
C ALA A 213 -31.28 21.05 -7.81
N PHE A 214 -32.06 20.28 -8.56
CA PHE A 214 -32.08 20.32 -10.02
C PHE A 214 -33.33 21.03 -10.50
N SER A 215 -33.13 22.09 -11.28
CA SER A 215 -34.23 22.72 -12.02
C SER A 215 -33.83 22.85 -13.49
N ALA A 216 -34.67 22.28 -14.35
CA ALA A 216 -34.57 22.48 -15.79
C ALA A 216 -35.34 23.75 -16.15
N SER A 217 -34.62 24.83 -16.48
CA SER A 217 -35.17 25.94 -17.25
C SER A 217 -34.96 25.65 -18.74
N PRO A 218 -35.81 26.12 -19.67
CA PRO A 218 -35.60 25.95 -21.12
C PRO A 218 -34.25 26.48 -21.67
N VAL A 219 -33.40 27.09 -20.84
CA VAL A 219 -32.12 27.71 -21.22
C VAL A 219 -30.92 27.28 -20.34
N THR A 220 -31.13 26.69 -19.15
CA THR A 220 -30.04 26.37 -18.20
C THR A 220 -30.48 25.22 -17.26
N ALA A 221 -29.61 24.23 -17.05
CA ALA A 221 -29.72 23.29 -15.94
C ALA A 221 -28.91 23.84 -14.76
N THR A 222 -29.59 24.10 -13.65
CA THR A 222 -28.95 24.61 -12.43
C THR A 222 -28.82 23.49 -11.42
N VAL A 223 -27.62 23.34 -10.85
CA VAL A 223 -27.42 22.51 -9.67
C VAL A 223 -26.99 23.35 -8.48
N THR A 224 -27.92 23.59 -7.58
CA THR A 224 -27.64 24.41 -6.40
C THR A 224 -27.01 23.54 -5.32
N ILE A 225 -25.71 23.74 -5.04
CA ILE A 225 -25.07 23.33 -3.78
C ILE A 225 -25.04 24.55 -2.86
N GLY A 226 -25.69 24.45 -1.71
CA GLY A 226 -25.68 25.50 -0.70
C GLY A 226 -25.49 24.93 0.70
N ALA A 227 -25.10 25.81 1.61
CA ALA A 227 -24.88 25.58 3.03
C ALA A 227 -25.94 26.39 3.84
N PHE A 228 -27.20 25.95 3.87
CA PHE A 228 -28.36 26.78 4.24
C PHE A 228 -28.49 27.04 5.75
N GLY A 229 -28.89 28.26 6.12
CA GLY A 229 -29.53 28.54 7.40
C GLY A 229 -30.89 27.84 7.52
N SER A 230 -31.41 27.67 8.74
CA SER A 230 -32.63 26.93 9.08
C SER A 230 -33.96 27.45 8.47
N SER A 231 -33.96 28.50 7.66
CA SER A 231 -35.17 28.98 6.99
C SER A 231 -34.97 29.22 5.50
N ALA A 232 -35.99 28.91 4.69
CA ALA A 232 -36.04 29.23 3.26
C ALA A 232 -36.02 30.75 2.96
N THR A 233 -35.99 31.59 4.00
CA THR A 233 -35.81 33.04 3.95
C THR A 233 -34.38 33.48 4.29
N ASP A 234 -33.51 32.57 4.77
CA ASP A 234 -32.09 32.81 5.05
C ASP A 234 -31.20 32.63 3.79
N PHE A 235 -31.70 33.06 2.63
CA PHE A 235 -30.85 33.31 1.45
C PHE A 235 -29.91 34.52 1.65
N ILE A 236 -30.01 35.19 2.80
CA ILE A 236 -29.45 36.49 3.07
C ILE A 236 -28.46 36.34 4.23
N GLY A 237 -27.18 36.07 3.95
CA GLY A 237 -26.15 36.18 5.01
C GLY A 237 -24.84 35.43 4.80
N THR A 238 -24.81 34.37 3.98
CA THR A 238 -23.62 33.54 3.77
C THR A 238 -23.36 33.35 2.27
N GLY A 239 -22.11 33.50 1.82
CA GLY A 239 -21.72 33.19 0.44
C GLY A 239 -21.88 31.70 0.12
N PHE A 240 -22.25 31.35 -1.11
CA PHE A 240 -22.37 29.97 -1.57
C PHE A 240 -21.74 29.84 -2.95
N GLY A 241 -21.18 28.66 -3.25
CA GLY A 241 -20.70 28.29 -4.58
C GLY A 241 -21.75 27.43 -5.27
N ILE A 242 -22.44 27.98 -6.26
CA ILE A 242 -23.43 27.26 -7.06
C ILE A 242 -22.73 26.77 -8.32
N PHE A 243 -22.93 25.51 -8.70
CA PHE A 243 -22.50 25.05 -10.03
C PHE A 243 -23.68 25.08 -10.99
N GLN A 244 -23.49 25.72 -12.12
CA GLN A 244 -24.44 25.80 -13.20
C GLN A 244 -23.81 25.31 -14.47
N ILE A 245 -24.63 24.85 -15.39
CA ILE A 245 -24.17 24.55 -16.73
C ILE A 245 -24.89 25.44 -17.71
N SER A 246 -24.11 26.20 -18.46
CA SER A 246 -24.60 27.12 -19.47
C SER A 246 -25.35 26.38 -20.58
N SER A 247 -26.12 27.10 -21.39
CA SER A 247 -26.73 26.56 -22.61
C SER A 247 -25.71 26.01 -23.61
N SER A 248 -24.44 26.42 -23.50
CA SER A 248 -23.33 25.90 -24.31
C SER A 248 -22.69 24.64 -23.70
N GLY A 249 -23.22 24.14 -22.57
CA GLY A 249 -22.74 22.94 -21.89
C GLY A 249 -21.47 23.14 -21.05
N ASN A 250 -20.95 24.37 -20.92
CA ASN A 250 -19.80 24.67 -20.06
C ASN A 250 -20.22 24.80 -18.59
N LEU A 251 -19.36 24.34 -17.69
CA LEU A 251 -19.51 24.49 -16.24
C LEU A 251 -19.27 25.94 -15.82
N TYR A 252 -20.08 26.41 -14.90
CA TYR A 252 -20.00 27.75 -14.33
C TYR A 252 -20.11 27.62 -12.82
N ASN A 253 -19.14 28.10 -12.06
CA ASN A 253 -19.30 28.30 -10.63
C ASN A 253 -19.73 29.75 -10.37
N LEU A 254 -20.94 29.97 -9.87
CA LEU A 254 -21.36 31.29 -9.39
C LEU A 254 -20.97 31.46 -7.93
N VAL A 255 -20.22 32.52 -7.65
CA VAL A 255 -19.94 32.98 -6.29
C VAL A 255 -20.83 34.20 -6.03
N PHE A 256 -21.83 34.06 -5.17
CA PHE A 256 -22.71 35.19 -4.82
C PHE A 256 -22.08 36.09 -3.75
N TYR A 257 -21.99 37.40 -4.04
CA TYR A 257 -21.64 38.46 -3.09
C TYR A 257 -22.90 39.24 -2.69
N ILE A 258 -23.11 39.43 -1.39
CA ILE A 258 -24.35 39.99 -0.79
C ILE A 258 -24.57 41.48 -1.09
N ALA A 259 -23.62 42.21 -1.67
CA ALA A 259 -23.75 43.66 -1.87
C ALA A 259 -23.42 44.08 -3.31
N GLY A 260 -24.35 43.79 -4.23
CA GLY A 260 -24.32 44.27 -5.62
C GLY A 260 -24.84 43.22 -6.58
N ASN A 261 -25.86 43.56 -7.37
CA ASN A 261 -26.44 42.69 -8.41
C ASN A 261 -25.41 42.37 -9.52
N GLY A 262 -24.52 41.41 -9.26
CA GLY A 262 -23.57 40.89 -10.23
C GLY A 262 -23.08 39.52 -9.79
N ALA A 263 -23.52 38.48 -10.48
CA ALA A 263 -22.98 37.15 -10.30
C ALA A 263 -21.62 37.08 -11.00
N ASN A 264 -20.53 37.17 -10.24
CA ASN A 264 -19.19 36.89 -10.77
C ASN A 264 -18.93 35.40 -10.60
N GLY A 265 -18.71 34.71 -11.71
CA GLY A 265 -18.50 33.27 -11.71
C GLY A 265 -17.31 32.85 -12.54
N ILE A 266 -16.74 31.72 -12.18
CA ILE A 266 -15.63 31.09 -12.90
C ILE A 266 -16.24 30.10 -13.89
N ALA A 267 -16.00 30.31 -15.18
CA ALA A 267 -16.45 29.41 -16.25
C ALA A 267 -15.35 28.43 -16.63
N SER A 268 -15.69 27.18 -16.91
CA SER A 268 -14.82 26.29 -17.66
C SER A 268 -14.81 26.71 -19.14
N SER A 269 -13.66 26.57 -19.79
CA SER A 269 -13.58 26.61 -21.26
C SER A 269 -14.04 25.30 -21.91
N THR A 270 -14.08 24.21 -21.13
CA THR A 270 -14.48 22.87 -21.56
C THR A 270 -15.99 22.66 -21.37
N THR A 271 -16.64 22.06 -22.36
CA THR A 271 -18.01 21.57 -22.29
C THR A 271 -18.06 20.30 -21.45
N VAL A 272 -18.90 20.27 -20.41
CA VAL A 272 -19.09 19.14 -19.48
C VAL A 272 -20.43 18.44 -19.65
N ALA A 273 -21.30 18.96 -20.53
CA ALA A 273 -22.55 18.32 -20.92
C ALA A 273 -22.36 17.45 -22.16
N ASP A 274 -21.35 16.57 -22.13
CA ASP A 274 -20.85 15.82 -23.28
C ASP A 274 -21.14 14.32 -23.21
N GLY A 275 -21.80 13.85 -22.15
CA GLY A 275 -22.04 12.43 -21.96
C GLY A 275 -21.01 11.75 -21.05
N ASN A 276 -20.00 12.48 -20.55
CA ASN A 276 -18.89 11.90 -19.80
C ASN A 276 -18.89 12.33 -18.34
N LEU A 277 -18.30 11.48 -17.51
CA LEU A 277 -18.07 11.78 -16.11
C LEU A 277 -17.10 12.95 -15.94
N HIS A 278 -17.50 13.99 -15.21
CA HIS A 278 -16.64 15.12 -14.85
C HIS A 278 -16.59 15.34 -13.35
N VAL A 279 -15.50 15.93 -12.85
CA VAL A 279 -15.22 16.05 -11.41
C VAL A 279 -14.87 17.50 -11.06
N ALA A 280 -15.84 18.27 -10.57
CA ALA A 280 -15.71 19.71 -10.33
C ALA A 280 -15.45 20.08 -8.86
N GLU A 281 -14.43 20.87 -8.51
CA GLU A 281 -14.15 21.31 -7.13
C GLU A 281 -13.93 22.80 -7.03
N VAL A 282 -14.39 23.41 -5.94
CA VAL A 282 -14.16 24.82 -5.68
C VAL A 282 -13.47 24.99 -4.35
N GLN A 283 -12.27 25.57 -4.40
CA GLN A 283 -11.48 25.88 -3.23
C GLN A 283 -11.44 27.39 -3.03
N TYR A 284 -11.36 27.80 -1.77
CA TYR A 284 -11.03 29.18 -1.43
C TYR A 284 -9.82 29.23 -0.50
N SER A 285 -8.84 30.04 -0.88
CA SER A 285 -7.64 30.28 -0.09
C SER A 285 -7.17 31.72 -0.31
N GLY A 286 -6.77 32.40 0.77
CA GLY A 286 -6.16 33.73 0.69
C GLY A 286 -6.97 34.80 -0.07
N GLY A 287 -8.31 34.77 0.02
CA GLY A 287 -9.15 35.73 -0.69
C GLY A 287 -9.42 35.38 -2.16
N THR A 288 -9.12 34.15 -2.58
CA THR A 288 -9.27 33.71 -3.97
C THR A 288 -10.06 32.42 -4.04
N TRP A 289 -11.12 32.43 -4.83
CA TRP A 289 -11.84 31.24 -5.28
C TRP A 289 -11.12 30.65 -6.48
N THR A 290 -10.95 29.32 -6.50
CA THR A 290 -10.40 28.58 -7.64
C THR A 290 -11.33 27.43 -7.99
N LEU A 291 -11.76 27.37 -9.24
CA LEU A 291 -12.51 26.24 -9.79
C LEU A 291 -11.53 25.25 -10.41
N TYR A 292 -11.63 24.00 -9.99
CA TYR A 292 -10.96 22.86 -10.58
C TYR A 292 -11.97 22.01 -11.34
N LEU A 293 -11.64 21.62 -12.56
CA LEU A 293 -12.39 20.65 -13.36
C LEU A 293 -11.44 19.50 -13.68
N ASP A 294 -11.87 18.28 -13.41
CA ASP A 294 -11.11 17.04 -13.66
C ASP A 294 -9.69 17.10 -13.08
N GLY A 295 -9.57 17.77 -11.92
CA GLY A 295 -8.34 17.91 -11.17
C GLY A 295 -7.44 19.07 -11.59
N SER A 296 -7.79 19.83 -12.62
CA SER A 296 -7.01 20.98 -13.11
C SER A 296 -7.72 22.30 -12.83
N ALA A 297 -6.98 23.34 -12.44
CA ALA A 297 -7.56 24.67 -12.25
C ALA A 297 -8.01 25.24 -13.60
N VAL A 298 -9.28 25.62 -13.72
CA VAL A 298 -9.85 26.22 -14.94
C VAL A 298 -10.06 27.73 -14.82
N GLY A 299 -10.03 28.27 -13.61
CA GLY A 299 -10.03 29.70 -13.38
C GLY A 299 -10.09 30.07 -11.92
N SER A 300 -9.92 31.36 -11.65
CA SER A 300 -9.94 31.91 -10.30
C SER A 300 -10.60 33.28 -10.26
N LEU A 301 -11.17 33.63 -9.10
CA LEU A 301 -11.83 34.90 -8.86
C LEU A 301 -11.46 35.41 -7.47
N ALA A 302 -11.09 36.68 -7.36
CA ALA A 302 -10.89 37.34 -6.06
C ALA A 302 -12.22 37.50 -5.33
N GLY A 303 -12.22 37.28 -4.01
CA GLY A 303 -13.45 37.22 -3.22
C GLY A 303 -13.25 37.16 -1.71
N SER A 304 -14.35 37.32 -0.98
CA SER A 304 -14.48 36.93 0.42
C SER A 304 -15.01 35.49 0.54
N ALA A 305 -14.70 34.84 1.67
CA ALA A 305 -15.20 33.51 2.01
C ALA A 305 -16.49 33.58 2.85
N PRO A 306 -17.45 32.66 2.66
CA PRO A 306 -18.40 32.26 3.70
C PRO A 306 -17.71 31.38 4.75
N SER A 307 -18.24 31.30 5.96
CA SER A 307 -17.83 30.27 6.94
C SER A 307 -18.89 29.16 6.98
N PRO A 308 -18.55 27.85 6.90
CA PRO A 308 -17.22 27.25 6.65
C PRO A 308 -16.83 27.16 5.15
N VAL A 309 -15.53 27.04 4.87
CA VAL A 309 -14.93 27.11 3.52
C VAL A 309 -14.34 25.79 3.04
N ALA A 310 -15.02 25.11 2.12
CA ALA A 310 -14.49 24.45 0.92
C ALA A 310 -15.56 23.50 0.35
N LEU A 311 -16.09 23.83 -0.83
CA LEU A 311 -17.24 23.14 -1.43
C LEU A 311 -16.76 21.99 -2.33
N LEU A 312 -17.25 20.79 -2.05
CA LEU A 312 -16.95 19.59 -2.84
C LEU A 312 -18.10 19.22 -3.81
N ARG A 313 -17.77 18.26 -4.69
CA ARG A 313 -17.93 18.15 -6.13
C ARG A 313 -19.26 17.60 -6.64
N PHE A 314 -19.46 17.89 -7.91
CA PHE A 314 -20.39 17.17 -8.79
C PHE A 314 -19.66 16.15 -9.65
N VAL A 315 -20.36 15.04 -9.89
CA VAL A 315 -20.02 13.96 -10.81
C VAL A 315 -21.23 13.70 -11.70
N GLY A 316 -21.27 14.25 -12.91
CA GLY A 316 -22.44 14.17 -13.80
C GLY A 316 -22.12 14.28 -15.30
N ASP A 317 -22.80 13.45 -16.10
CA ASP A 317 -22.59 13.14 -17.53
C ASP A 317 -23.45 13.99 -18.48
N THR A 318 -24.69 14.30 -18.11
CA THR A 318 -25.60 15.08 -18.94
C THR A 318 -26.48 15.96 -18.06
N PHE A 319 -26.68 17.21 -18.45
CA PHE A 319 -27.47 18.20 -17.71
C PHE A 319 -28.66 18.66 -18.55
N ASN A 320 -29.47 17.67 -18.97
CA ASN A 320 -30.76 17.90 -19.60
C ASN A 320 -31.88 17.71 -18.54
N THR A 321 -33.04 17.16 -18.88
CA THR A 321 -34.10 16.85 -17.89
C THR A 321 -33.68 15.87 -16.79
N ASN A 322 -32.53 15.20 -16.93
CA ASN A 322 -31.93 14.28 -15.96
C ASN A 322 -30.48 14.71 -15.70
N ALA A 323 -30.01 14.56 -14.46
CA ALA A 323 -28.63 14.78 -14.08
C ALA A 323 -28.18 13.74 -13.05
N THR A 324 -26.90 13.37 -13.11
CA THR A 324 -26.30 12.43 -12.16
C THR A 324 -25.40 13.17 -11.18
N VAL A 325 -25.40 12.76 -9.92
CA VAL A 325 -24.50 13.25 -8.87
C VAL A 325 -23.98 12.08 -8.07
N ALA A 326 -22.67 12.07 -7.83
CA ALA A 326 -22.02 11.15 -6.90
C ALA A 326 -20.92 11.89 -6.13
N GLN A 327 -20.47 11.30 -5.02
CA GLN A 327 -19.25 11.71 -4.33
C GLN A 327 -19.27 13.18 -3.89
N VAL A 328 -20.29 13.53 -3.10
CA VAL A 328 -20.50 14.86 -2.52
C VAL A 328 -19.76 14.98 -1.19
N ALA A 329 -19.13 16.10 -0.89
CA ALA A 329 -18.53 16.36 0.41
C ALA A 329 -18.50 17.85 0.73
N LEU A 330 -17.94 18.18 1.89
CA LEU A 330 -17.63 19.53 2.30
C LEU A 330 -16.35 19.49 3.14
N PHE A 331 -15.46 20.47 2.97
CA PHE A 331 -14.27 20.62 3.81
C PHE A 331 -14.29 21.95 4.54
N SER A 332 -13.47 22.04 5.59
CA SER A 332 -13.29 23.24 6.40
C SER A 332 -12.22 24.18 5.85
N THR A 333 -11.32 23.68 4.98
CA THR A 333 -10.24 24.44 4.37
C THR A 333 -9.97 24.01 2.92
N ALA A 334 -9.31 24.87 2.15
CA ALA A 334 -8.78 24.49 0.84
C ALA A 334 -7.68 23.43 0.98
N THR A 335 -7.82 22.35 0.21
CA THR A 335 -6.91 21.18 0.25
C THR A 335 -5.80 21.25 -0.81
N GLY A 336 -5.81 22.28 -1.66
CA GLY A 336 -4.79 22.52 -2.68
C GLY A 336 -4.99 21.75 -3.98
N SER A 337 -4.27 22.15 -5.03
CA SER A 337 -4.40 21.58 -6.38
C SER A 337 -4.00 20.10 -6.46
N ALA A 338 -3.01 19.67 -5.67
CA ALA A 338 -2.56 18.28 -5.66
C ALA A 338 -3.67 17.33 -5.18
N ARG A 339 -4.37 17.68 -4.09
CA ARG A 339 -5.51 16.91 -3.60
C ARG A 339 -6.67 16.95 -4.58
N ALA A 340 -6.87 18.10 -5.25
CA ALA A 340 -7.87 18.20 -6.29
C ALA A 340 -7.58 17.25 -7.47
N ALA A 341 -6.32 17.10 -7.88
CA ALA A 341 -5.92 16.16 -8.91
C ALA A 341 -6.08 14.69 -8.46
N SER A 342 -5.71 14.36 -7.22
CA SER A 342 -5.85 13.00 -6.68
C SER A 342 -7.31 12.53 -6.63
N ARG A 343 -8.23 13.34 -6.11
CA ARG A 343 -9.66 12.99 -6.08
C ARG A 343 -10.25 12.79 -7.48
N ALA A 344 -9.85 13.63 -8.44
CA ALA A 344 -10.28 13.47 -9.83
C ALA A 344 -9.79 12.14 -10.44
N LYS A 345 -8.53 11.77 -10.22
CA LYS A 345 -7.99 10.47 -10.68
C LYS A 345 -8.67 9.27 -10.02
N ALA A 346 -8.97 9.36 -8.72
CA ALA A 346 -9.69 8.31 -8.02
C ALA A 346 -11.05 8.03 -8.65
N ILE A 347 -11.81 9.10 -8.94
CA ILE A 347 -13.17 9.00 -9.50
C ILE A 347 -13.15 8.63 -10.98
N LEU A 348 -12.34 9.32 -11.80
CA LEU A 348 -12.38 9.18 -13.26
C LEU A 348 -11.73 7.88 -13.74
N THR A 349 -10.68 7.41 -13.06
CA THR A 349 -9.87 6.29 -13.56
C THR A 349 -9.54 5.23 -12.51
N GLY A 350 -9.92 5.39 -11.23
CA GLY A 350 -9.46 4.49 -10.16
C GLY A 350 -7.92 4.44 -10.05
N PHE A 351 -7.26 5.53 -10.48
CA PHE A 351 -5.81 5.61 -10.69
C PHE A 351 -5.23 4.59 -11.69
N ALA A 352 -5.99 4.08 -12.66
CA ALA A 352 -5.41 3.42 -13.82
C ALA A 352 -4.39 4.37 -14.48
N GLY A 353 -3.20 3.86 -14.83
CA GLY A 353 -2.13 4.68 -15.39
C GLY A 353 -1.00 5.00 -14.44
N GLU A 354 -1.19 4.87 -13.12
CA GLU A 354 -0.14 5.25 -12.17
C GLU A 354 0.99 4.22 -12.12
N SER A 355 2.18 4.68 -11.70
CA SER A 355 3.30 3.78 -11.48
C SER A 355 3.07 2.87 -10.26
N GLY A 356 3.66 1.67 -10.25
CA GLY A 356 3.64 0.78 -9.09
C GLY A 356 4.09 1.45 -7.78
N VAL A 357 5.12 2.30 -7.80
CA VAL A 357 5.58 3.05 -6.63
C VAL A 357 4.56 4.08 -6.15
N ALA A 358 3.87 4.77 -7.07
CA ALA A 358 2.81 5.70 -6.70
C ALA A 358 1.65 4.94 -6.00
N ARG A 359 1.28 3.79 -6.56
CA ARG A 359 0.29 2.87 -5.97
C ARG A 359 0.73 2.40 -4.57
N ILE A 360 1.96 1.91 -4.42
CA ILE A 360 2.52 1.44 -3.14
C ILE A 360 2.53 2.56 -2.10
N THR A 361 3.00 3.76 -2.47
CA THR A 361 3.05 4.92 -1.59
C THR A 361 1.66 5.33 -1.12
N ARG A 362 0.68 5.34 -2.02
CA ARG A 362 -0.70 5.71 -1.72
C ARG A 362 -1.38 4.70 -0.78
N LEU A 363 -1.24 3.40 -1.06
CA LEU A 363 -1.76 2.33 -0.19
C LEU A 363 -1.10 2.35 1.19
N ALA A 364 0.21 2.60 1.26
CA ALA A 364 0.90 2.79 2.53
C ALA A 364 0.36 3.99 3.30
N GLY A 365 0.03 5.08 2.60
CA GLY A 365 -0.62 6.26 3.16
C GLY A 365 -1.98 5.96 3.78
N TYR A 366 -2.86 5.24 3.06
CA TYR A 366 -4.18 4.83 3.59
C TYR A 366 -4.06 4.01 4.88
N ALA A 367 -3.06 3.14 4.95
CA ALA A 367 -2.82 2.26 6.08
C ALA A 367 -1.93 2.87 7.20
N ASN A 368 -1.48 4.11 7.03
CA ASN A 368 -0.52 4.80 7.89
C ASN A 368 0.75 3.96 8.17
N LEU A 369 1.31 3.37 7.11
CA LEU A 369 2.52 2.56 7.16
C LEU A 369 3.74 3.44 6.93
N PRO A 370 4.83 3.27 7.71
CA PRO A 370 6.08 3.97 7.46
C PRO A 370 6.66 3.54 6.11
N VAL A 371 7.06 4.50 5.27
CA VAL A 371 7.65 4.24 3.94
C VAL A 371 9.16 4.44 3.99
N GLY A 372 9.89 3.47 3.45
CA GLY A 372 11.35 3.47 3.31
C GLY A 372 11.76 3.67 1.87
N THR A 373 12.78 2.93 1.43
CA THR A 373 13.26 3.00 0.05
C THR A 373 12.33 2.21 -0.88
N LEU A 374 11.84 2.88 -1.92
CA LEU A 374 11.05 2.25 -2.98
C LEU A 374 11.81 2.42 -4.30
N ASP A 375 12.19 1.32 -4.93
CA ASP A 375 12.82 1.34 -6.25
C ASP A 375 11.87 1.88 -7.30
N ALA A 376 12.41 2.54 -8.33
CA ALA A 376 11.60 3.10 -9.40
C ALA A 376 10.76 2.02 -10.11
N SER A 377 9.52 2.35 -10.43
CA SER A 377 8.63 1.48 -11.20
C SER A 377 9.13 1.20 -12.61
N LEU A 378 8.84 0.00 -13.08
CA LEU A 378 9.11 -0.47 -14.43
C LEU A 378 7.82 -0.78 -15.20
N THR A 379 6.66 -0.77 -14.54
CA THR A 379 5.34 -0.84 -15.16
C THR A 379 4.36 0.17 -14.54
N ASN A 380 3.30 0.46 -15.27
CA ASN A 380 2.14 1.17 -14.75
C ASN A 380 1.03 0.17 -14.42
N VAL A 381 0.32 0.43 -13.34
CA VAL A 381 -0.73 -0.47 -12.86
C VAL A 381 -2.10 -0.13 -13.44
N ALA A 382 -2.96 -1.13 -13.52
CA ALA A 382 -4.37 -0.94 -13.82
C ALA A 382 -5.15 -0.37 -12.61
N ALA A 383 -6.40 0.03 -12.83
CA ALA A 383 -7.32 0.31 -11.72
C ALA A 383 -7.53 -0.96 -10.90
N ALA A 384 -7.73 -0.80 -9.59
CA ALA A 384 -8.05 -1.92 -8.70
C ALA A 384 -9.10 -1.47 -7.69
N GLU A 385 -10.10 -2.31 -7.45
CA GLU A 385 -10.97 -2.14 -6.30
C GLU A 385 -10.21 -2.50 -5.01
N THR A 386 -10.34 -1.67 -3.99
CA THR A 386 -9.68 -1.85 -2.69
C THR A 386 -10.67 -2.13 -1.57
N ALA A 387 -11.96 -1.86 -1.78
CA ALA A 387 -12.99 -2.07 -0.78
C ALA A 387 -12.97 -3.51 -0.25
N GLY A 388 -12.86 -3.65 1.07
CA GLY A 388 -12.87 -4.94 1.76
C GLY A 388 -11.54 -5.69 1.73
N ARG A 389 -10.51 -5.19 1.04
CA ARG A 389 -9.18 -5.82 0.96
C ARG A 389 -8.28 -5.33 2.09
N SER A 390 -7.30 -6.14 2.47
CA SER A 390 -6.26 -5.65 3.38
C SER A 390 -5.27 -4.76 2.62
N PRO A 391 -4.72 -3.72 3.27
CA PRO A 391 -3.61 -2.95 2.68
C PRO A 391 -2.45 -3.81 2.22
N TRP A 392 -2.12 -4.87 2.98
CA TRP A 392 -1.04 -5.78 2.60
C TRP A 392 -1.32 -6.51 1.28
N ASP A 393 -2.53 -7.03 1.11
CA ASP A 393 -2.93 -7.71 -0.14
C ASP A 393 -2.89 -6.74 -1.35
N ALA A 394 -3.33 -5.50 -1.16
CA ALA A 394 -3.24 -4.46 -2.19
C ALA A 394 -1.78 -4.09 -2.53
N LEU A 395 -0.91 -3.99 -1.52
CA LEU A 395 0.53 -3.73 -1.69
C LEU A 395 1.22 -4.88 -2.43
N GLN A 396 0.91 -6.13 -2.07
CA GLN A 396 1.46 -7.32 -2.70
C GLN A 396 1.03 -7.40 -4.17
N GLN A 397 -0.23 -7.06 -4.51
CA GLN A 397 -0.66 -7.01 -5.91
C GLN A 397 0.09 -5.96 -6.73
N ALA A 398 0.33 -4.76 -6.17
CA ALA A 398 1.10 -3.72 -6.83
C ALA A 398 2.56 -4.17 -7.06
N ALA A 399 3.18 -4.80 -6.07
CA ALA A 399 4.53 -5.36 -6.22
C ALA A 399 4.59 -6.52 -7.22
N ASN A 400 3.58 -7.39 -7.24
CA ASN A 400 3.49 -8.52 -8.17
C ASN A 400 3.34 -8.04 -9.62
N ALA A 401 2.62 -6.94 -9.87
CA ALA A 401 2.57 -6.32 -11.19
C ALA A 401 3.97 -5.95 -11.69
N GLU A 402 4.86 -5.50 -10.81
CA GLU A 402 6.25 -5.17 -11.13
C GLU A 402 7.18 -6.39 -11.21
N VAL A 403 6.68 -7.59 -10.88
CA VAL A 403 7.50 -8.78 -10.57
C VAL A 403 8.56 -8.47 -9.50
N GLY A 404 8.22 -7.54 -8.61
CA GLY A 404 9.09 -7.08 -7.53
C GLY A 404 8.73 -7.73 -6.20
N VAL A 405 9.28 -7.15 -5.13
CA VAL A 405 9.03 -7.57 -3.76
C VAL A 405 8.80 -6.35 -2.88
N VAL A 406 7.78 -6.44 -2.02
CA VAL A 406 7.47 -5.44 -1.00
C VAL A 406 7.57 -6.09 0.37
N TYR A 407 8.22 -5.43 1.33
CA TYR A 407 8.48 -5.97 2.66
C TYR A 407 8.82 -4.86 3.67
N PHE A 408 8.95 -5.18 4.96
CA PHE A 408 9.45 -4.24 5.97
C PHE A 408 10.93 -4.47 6.28
N ASP A 409 11.74 -3.42 6.17
CA ASP A 409 13.18 -3.48 6.49
C ASP A 409 13.45 -3.59 8.00
N GLY A 410 14.73 -3.72 8.38
CA GLY A 410 15.12 -3.81 9.80
C GLY A 410 14.78 -2.57 10.63
N SER A 411 14.64 -1.41 9.97
CA SER A 411 14.23 -0.16 10.59
C SER A 411 12.71 -0.06 10.78
N GLY A 412 11.95 -1.00 10.19
CA GLY A 412 10.51 -1.10 10.24
C GLY A 412 9.81 -0.27 9.17
N ASN A 413 10.47 0.05 8.07
CA ASN A 413 9.92 0.82 6.95
C ASN A 413 9.54 -0.08 5.78
N LEU A 414 8.42 0.22 5.13
CA LEU A 414 7.97 -0.43 3.91
C LEU A 414 8.97 -0.16 2.77
N THR A 415 9.55 -1.22 2.24
CA THR A 415 10.56 -1.21 1.19
C THR A 415 10.03 -1.95 -0.03
N PHE A 416 10.35 -1.43 -1.21
CA PHE A 416 10.01 -2.07 -2.48
C PHE A 416 11.26 -2.20 -3.33
N HIS A 417 11.53 -3.42 -3.80
CA HIS A 417 12.54 -3.70 -4.79
C HIS A 417 11.89 -4.14 -6.09
N ASN A 418 12.31 -3.52 -7.19
CA ASN A 418 11.82 -3.89 -8.52
C ASN A 418 12.61 -5.09 -9.05
N ARG A 419 12.07 -5.73 -10.10
CA ARG A 419 12.69 -6.90 -10.75
C ARG A 419 14.08 -6.64 -11.36
N ASN A 420 14.45 -5.38 -11.63
CA ASN A 420 15.77 -5.04 -12.16
C ASN A 420 16.87 -5.07 -11.09
N ARG A 421 16.52 -4.99 -9.80
CA ARG A 421 17.50 -4.92 -8.72
C ARG A 421 18.46 -6.13 -8.69
N PRO A 422 17.99 -7.40 -8.71
CA PRO A 422 18.90 -8.54 -8.82
C PRO A 422 19.45 -8.73 -10.25
N ALA A 423 18.67 -8.37 -11.28
CA ALA A 423 19.04 -8.58 -12.68
C ALA A 423 20.20 -7.68 -13.15
N ALA A 424 20.24 -6.43 -12.68
CA ALA A 424 21.25 -5.44 -13.08
C ALA A 424 22.63 -5.66 -12.43
N LYS A 425 22.77 -6.59 -11.48
CA LYS A 425 24.04 -6.82 -10.78
C LYS A 425 25.05 -7.49 -11.70
N THR A 426 26.24 -6.88 -11.80
CA THR A 426 27.39 -7.40 -12.57
C THR A 426 28.46 -8.06 -11.70
N ALA A 427 28.35 -7.95 -10.37
CA ALA A 427 29.19 -8.64 -9.41
C ALA A 427 28.35 -9.08 -8.19
N PRO A 428 28.76 -10.13 -7.47
CA PRO A 428 28.11 -10.55 -6.22
C PRO A 428 28.15 -9.44 -5.15
N ASP A 429 27.08 -9.28 -4.39
CA ASP A 429 27.07 -8.37 -3.23
C ASP A 429 27.90 -8.94 -2.09
N LEU A 430 27.93 -10.27 -1.98
CA LEU A 430 28.67 -10.99 -0.95
C LEU A 430 29.26 -12.27 -1.54
N THR A 431 30.54 -12.51 -1.27
CA THR A 431 31.21 -13.76 -1.61
C THR A 431 31.66 -14.46 -0.33
N LEU A 432 31.23 -15.70 -0.14
CA LEU A 432 31.62 -16.54 1.00
C LEU A 432 32.24 -17.85 0.53
N SER A 433 33.10 -18.44 1.36
CA SER A 433 33.54 -19.82 1.17
C SER A 433 32.49 -20.79 1.72
N ALA A 434 32.33 -21.95 1.08
CA ALA A 434 31.52 -23.05 1.57
C ALA A 434 31.91 -23.49 3.00
N ALA A 435 33.12 -23.17 3.48
CA ALA A 435 33.53 -23.42 4.87
C ALA A 435 32.65 -22.72 5.92
N TYR A 436 31.95 -21.65 5.55
CA TYR A 436 31.04 -20.91 6.44
C TYR A 436 29.56 -21.20 6.16
N ILE A 437 29.28 -22.02 5.14
CA ILE A 437 27.92 -22.32 4.70
C ILE A 437 27.61 -23.76 5.08
N THR A 438 26.55 -23.94 5.85
CA THR A 438 25.94 -25.26 6.02
C THR A 438 24.73 -25.31 5.10
N PRO A 439 24.73 -26.16 4.06
CA PRO A 439 23.50 -26.47 3.35
C PRO A 439 22.64 -27.31 4.29
N ASP A 440 21.70 -26.66 4.98
CA ASP A 440 20.75 -27.35 5.87
C ASP A 440 19.72 -28.16 5.06
N VAL A 441 19.53 -27.84 3.78
CA VAL A 441 18.73 -28.57 2.80
C VAL A 441 19.63 -29.13 1.70
N GLN A 442 19.42 -30.40 1.35
CA GLN A 442 20.12 -31.05 0.24
C GLN A 442 19.62 -30.46 -1.09
N PRO A 443 20.47 -30.15 -2.08
CA PRO A 443 19.99 -29.72 -3.40
C PRO A 443 19.02 -30.76 -3.97
N VAL A 444 17.77 -30.35 -4.25
CA VAL A 444 16.71 -31.24 -4.74
C VAL A 444 16.42 -30.94 -6.21
N THR A 445 16.15 -32.00 -6.97
CA THR A 445 15.51 -31.91 -8.30
C THR A 445 14.20 -32.69 -8.19
N ASP A 446 13.08 -31.99 -8.22
CA ASP A 446 11.73 -32.55 -8.07
C ASP A 446 10.76 -31.83 -9.01
N ASP A 447 9.50 -32.29 -9.04
CA ASP A 447 8.42 -31.72 -9.86
C ASP A 447 7.60 -30.65 -9.13
N GLN A 448 7.96 -30.30 -7.89
CA GLN A 448 7.12 -29.42 -7.05
C GLN A 448 6.97 -28.01 -7.60
N GLN A 449 7.98 -27.51 -8.31
CA GLN A 449 7.98 -26.17 -8.89
C GLN A 449 7.71 -26.17 -10.41
N MET A 450 7.36 -27.31 -10.99
CA MET A 450 7.12 -27.41 -12.42
C MET A 450 5.84 -26.68 -12.83
N VAL A 451 5.94 -25.86 -13.87
CA VAL A 451 4.83 -25.13 -14.48
C VAL A 451 5.04 -25.10 -15.99
N ASN A 452 4.22 -25.86 -16.73
CA ASN A 452 4.33 -25.96 -18.19
C ASN A 452 3.07 -25.52 -18.94
N TYR A 453 2.05 -25.05 -18.22
CA TYR A 453 0.84 -24.46 -18.78
C TYR A 453 0.38 -23.31 -17.86
N VAL A 454 0.24 -22.11 -18.40
CA VAL A 454 -0.14 -20.92 -17.63
C VAL A 454 -1.28 -20.20 -18.32
N GLU A 455 -2.32 -19.89 -17.56
CA GLU A 455 -3.36 -18.92 -17.93
C GLU A 455 -3.10 -17.60 -17.19
N GLY A 456 -2.99 -16.50 -17.93
CA GLY A 456 -2.68 -15.19 -17.38
C GLY A 456 -3.73 -14.16 -17.78
N THR A 457 -4.22 -13.36 -16.84
CA THR A 457 -5.16 -12.26 -17.14
C THR A 457 -4.59 -10.91 -16.68
N ALA A 458 -4.72 -9.89 -17.53
CA ALA A 458 -4.41 -8.51 -17.16
C ALA A 458 -5.64 -7.84 -16.57
N ALA A 459 -5.52 -7.26 -15.37
CA ALA A 459 -6.64 -6.55 -14.74
C ALA A 459 -7.15 -5.37 -15.59
N GLY A 460 -6.29 -4.76 -16.42
CA GLY A 460 -6.67 -3.66 -17.31
C GLY A 460 -7.58 -4.03 -18.48
N THR A 461 -7.56 -5.29 -18.93
CA THR A 461 -8.33 -5.75 -20.11
C THR A 461 -9.36 -6.83 -19.77
N GLY A 462 -9.07 -7.67 -18.76
CA GLY A 462 -9.86 -8.84 -18.41
C GLY A 462 -9.70 -10.04 -19.37
N THR A 463 -8.82 -9.97 -20.37
CA THR A 463 -8.65 -11.05 -21.36
C THR A 463 -7.62 -12.06 -20.88
N THR A 464 -7.98 -13.35 -20.89
CA THR A 464 -7.07 -14.45 -20.57
C THR A 464 -6.15 -14.80 -21.74
N GLN A 465 -4.85 -14.82 -21.45
CA GLN A 465 -3.77 -15.28 -22.31
C GLN A 465 -3.31 -16.67 -21.88
N VAL A 466 -2.86 -17.50 -22.83
CA VAL A 466 -2.42 -18.87 -22.54
C VAL A 466 -1.04 -19.12 -23.13
N VAL A 467 -0.11 -19.58 -22.30
CA VAL A 467 1.22 -20.04 -22.74
C VAL A 467 1.46 -21.46 -22.22
N ARG A 468 2.07 -22.30 -23.06
CA ARG A 468 2.32 -23.69 -22.72
C ARG A 468 3.58 -24.25 -23.39
N ASN A 469 4.22 -25.23 -22.75
CA ASN A 469 5.32 -26.01 -23.32
C ASN A 469 4.83 -27.43 -23.66
N THR A 470 4.51 -27.67 -24.93
CA THR A 470 3.97 -28.95 -25.39
C THR A 470 4.94 -30.12 -25.28
N ALA A 471 6.26 -29.86 -25.34
CA ALA A 471 7.27 -30.91 -25.24
C ALA A 471 7.41 -31.39 -23.78
N SER A 472 7.42 -30.45 -22.84
CA SER A 472 7.33 -30.74 -21.41
C SER A 472 6.01 -31.45 -21.07
N GLU A 473 4.86 -30.97 -21.57
CA GLU A 473 3.56 -31.62 -21.36
C GLU A 473 3.55 -33.08 -21.84
N ALA A 474 4.21 -33.39 -22.97
CA ALA A 474 4.31 -34.75 -23.48
C ALA A 474 5.20 -35.66 -22.62
N SER A 475 6.22 -35.09 -21.96
CA SER A 475 7.19 -35.85 -21.16
C SER A 475 6.75 -36.05 -19.72
N HIS A 476 6.14 -35.02 -19.13
CA HIS A 476 5.85 -34.94 -17.69
C HIS A 476 4.36 -34.84 -17.37
N GLY A 477 3.50 -34.62 -18.37
CA GLY A 477 2.09 -34.29 -18.17
C GLY A 477 1.88 -32.79 -17.95
N ARG A 478 0.63 -32.36 -17.80
CA ARG A 478 0.29 -30.94 -17.63
C ARG A 478 0.41 -30.53 -16.16
N TYR A 479 1.20 -29.48 -15.92
CA TYR A 479 1.34 -28.77 -14.65
C TYR A 479 0.79 -27.34 -14.82
N PRO A 480 -0.53 -27.14 -14.60
CA PRO A 480 -1.20 -25.87 -14.87
C PRO A 480 -1.11 -24.91 -13.69
N THR A 481 -1.05 -23.60 -13.99
CA THR A 481 -1.34 -22.54 -13.01
C THR A 481 -2.11 -21.40 -13.68
N SER A 482 -2.75 -20.56 -12.86
CA SER A 482 -3.46 -19.37 -13.30
C SER A 482 -3.00 -18.17 -12.49
N VAL A 483 -2.75 -17.05 -13.15
CA VAL A 483 -2.28 -15.81 -12.53
C VAL A 483 -3.04 -14.61 -13.05
N GLU A 484 -3.25 -13.63 -12.18
CA GLU A 484 -3.77 -12.33 -12.54
C GLU A 484 -2.77 -11.27 -12.10
N TYR A 485 -2.44 -10.34 -13.00
CA TYR A 485 -1.55 -9.24 -12.71
C TYR A 485 -2.26 -7.90 -12.82
N LEU A 486 -1.95 -6.98 -11.90
CA LEU A 486 -2.46 -5.61 -11.90
C LEU A 486 -1.72 -4.74 -12.94
N VAL A 487 -1.70 -5.18 -14.19
CA VAL A 487 -1.06 -4.51 -15.34
C VAL A 487 -2.12 -4.10 -16.36
N GLN A 488 -1.76 -3.21 -17.28
CA GLN A 488 -2.75 -2.58 -18.17
C GLN A 488 -3.04 -3.37 -19.43
N THR A 489 -2.08 -4.16 -19.90
CA THR A 489 -2.15 -4.78 -21.22
C THR A 489 -1.98 -6.28 -21.19
N ASP A 490 -2.59 -6.95 -22.17
CA ASP A 490 -2.44 -8.39 -22.38
C ASP A 490 -0.99 -8.79 -22.73
N GLN A 491 -0.26 -7.91 -23.40
CA GLN A 491 1.14 -8.13 -23.77
C GLN A 491 2.01 -8.29 -22.53
N GLU A 492 1.86 -7.39 -21.56
CA GLU A 492 2.57 -7.45 -20.29
C GLU A 492 2.36 -8.78 -19.55
N VAL A 493 1.12 -9.28 -19.53
CA VAL A 493 0.84 -10.59 -18.92
C VAL A 493 1.43 -11.72 -19.75
N THR A 494 1.30 -11.67 -21.07
CA THR A 494 1.87 -12.66 -21.99
C THR A 494 3.37 -12.81 -21.78
N ASP A 495 4.09 -11.71 -21.63
CA ASP A 495 5.54 -11.73 -21.37
C ASP A 495 5.86 -12.37 -20.01
N ARG A 496 5.08 -12.05 -18.96
CA ARG A 496 5.22 -12.66 -17.62
C ARG A 496 5.00 -14.18 -17.64
N ILE A 497 3.92 -14.65 -18.28
CA ILE A 497 3.61 -16.08 -18.31
C ILE A 497 4.55 -16.86 -19.24
N ASN A 498 5.09 -16.24 -20.30
CA ASN A 498 6.18 -16.81 -21.10
C ASN A 498 7.44 -17.03 -20.27
N TRP A 499 7.81 -16.06 -19.42
CA TRP A 499 8.96 -16.23 -18.53
C TRP A 499 8.73 -17.36 -17.51
N ILE A 500 7.53 -17.48 -16.95
CA ILE A 500 7.20 -18.58 -16.01
C ILE A 500 7.39 -19.94 -16.72
N VAL A 501 6.73 -20.15 -17.85
CA VAL A 501 6.85 -21.42 -18.60
C VAL A 501 8.30 -21.65 -19.04
N GLY A 502 9.01 -20.60 -19.47
CA GLY A 502 10.40 -20.71 -19.90
C GLY A 502 11.36 -21.17 -18.79
N ASN A 503 11.10 -20.80 -17.53
CA ASN A 503 11.98 -21.13 -16.40
C ASN A 503 11.54 -22.37 -15.61
N PHE A 504 10.25 -22.68 -15.61
CA PHE A 504 9.67 -23.72 -14.75
C PHE A 504 9.07 -24.90 -15.52
N ALA A 505 9.11 -24.94 -16.86
CA ALA A 505 8.56 -26.07 -17.60
C ALA A 505 9.34 -27.39 -17.42
N GLU A 506 10.58 -27.35 -16.93
CA GLU A 506 11.42 -28.53 -16.70
C GLU A 506 11.89 -28.57 -15.25
N PRO A 507 12.10 -29.77 -14.65
CA PRO A 507 12.61 -29.87 -13.30
C PRO A 507 14.08 -29.43 -13.23
N THR A 508 14.39 -28.46 -12.37
CA THR A 508 15.75 -27.94 -12.16
C THR A 508 16.25 -28.16 -10.74
N THR A 509 17.57 -28.36 -10.55
CA THR A 509 18.15 -28.47 -9.21
C THR A 509 18.08 -27.15 -8.45
N ARG A 510 17.65 -27.18 -7.19
CA ARG A 510 17.51 -26.00 -6.31
C ARG A 510 18.08 -26.25 -4.92
N TYR A 511 18.67 -25.22 -4.30
CA TYR A 511 19.19 -25.29 -2.93
C TYR A 511 18.10 -25.13 -1.87
N GLY A 512 17.08 -24.30 -2.14
CA GLY A 512 16.03 -23.97 -1.17
C GLY A 512 16.52 -23.03 -0.07
N THR A 513 17.43 -23.50 0.79
CA THR A 513 17.99 -22.72 1.90
C THR A 513 19.49 -22.91 2.07
N LEU A 514 20.21 -21.85 2.46
CA LEU A 514 21.62 -21.89 2.83
C LEU A 514 21.84 -21.19 4.17
N THR A 515 22.58 -21.83 5.09
CA THR A 515 22.81 -21.29 6.43
C THR A 515 24.23 -20.82 6.62
N ILE A 516 24.38 -19.53 6.92
CA ILE A 516 25.65 -18.86 7.19
C ILE A 516 25.96 -19.00 8.68
N ASN A 517 27.11 -19.57 9.01
CA ASN A 517 27.62 -19.66 10.38
C ASN A 517 28.46 -18.42 10.73
N LEU A 518 27.81 -17.40 11.30
CA LEU A 518 28.45 -16.16 11.73
C LEU A 518 29.32 -16.35 12.97
N TYR A 519 29.02 -17.34 13.81
CA TYR A 519 29.79 -17.63 15.03
C TYR A 519 31.25 -18.04 14.74
N ALA A 520 31.48 -18.68 13.59
CA ALA A 520 32.82 -19.09 13.15
C ALA A 520 33.60 -17.96 12.42
N MET A 521 33.00 -16.79 12.22
CA MET A 521 33.60 -15.69 11.47
C MET A 521 34.36 -14.72 12.38
N THR A 522 35.34 -14.01 11.79
CA THR A 522 35.91 -12.81 12.42
C THR A 522 34.88 -11.68 12.45
N ALA A 523 35.03 -10.73 13.38
CA ALA A 523 34.10 -9.61 13.49
C ALA A 523 33.93 -8.80 12.18
N PRO A 524 34.99 -8.52 11.39
CA PRO A 524 34.83 -7.85 10.09
C PRO A 524 34.04 -8.68 9.07
N GLN A 525 34.26 -10.00 9.02
CA GLN A 525 33.50 -10.89 8.12
C GLN A 525 32.02 -10.92 8.51
N ALA A 526 31.70 -11.08 9.80
CA ALA A 526 30.33 -11.06 10.28
C ALA A 526 29.64 -9.72 9.99
N ALA A 527 30.34 -8.60 10.19
CA ALA A 527 29.81 -7.27 9.85
C ALA A 527 29.52 -7.10 8.34
N ALA A 528 30.36 -7.67 7.47
CA ALA A 528 30.12 -7.68 6.02
C ALA A 528 28.90 -8.51 5.65
N VAL A 529 28.66 -9.65 6.31
CA VAL A 529 27.44 -10.44 6.10
C VAL A 529 26.21 -9.66 6.54
N LEU A 530 26.23 -9.05 7.74
CA LEU A 530 25.08 -8.29 8.25
C LEU A 530 24.76 -7.04 7.42
N SER A 531 25.74 -6.47 6.71
CA SER A 531 25.49 -5.33 5.82
C SER A 531 24.99 -5.74 4.44
N ALA A 532 25.37 -6.92 3.95
CA ALA A 532 25.07 -7.35 2.59
C ALA A 532 23.82 -8.21 2.47
N ILE A 533 23.52 -9.05 3.47
CA ILE A 533 22.36 -9.95 3.42
C ILE A 533 21.07 -9.18 3.70
N GLU A 534 20.29 -9.04 2.63
CA GLU A 534 18.92 -8.56 2.59
C GLU A 534 18.22 -9.25 1.40
N ILE A 535 16.92 -9.04 1.22
CA ILE A 535 16.21 -9.50 0.02
C ILE A 535 16.88 -8.93 -1.25
N ASP A 536 16.99 -9.76 -2.29
CA ASP A 536 17.73 -9.55 -3.55
C ASP A 536 19.26 -9.60 -3.45
N CYS A 537 19.84 -9.93 -2.30
CA CYS A 537 21.30 -10.11 -2.18
C CYS A 537 21.77 -11.25 -3.10
N TRP A 538 22.69 -10.96 -4.03
CA TRP A 538 23.44 -11.96 -4.78
C TRP A 538 24.58 -12.47 -3.89
N LEU A 539 24.35 -13.64 -3.31
CA LEU A 539 25.33 -14.41 -2.56
C LEU A 539 26.03 -15.40 -3.49
N GLN A 540 27.35 -15.22 -3.63
CA GLN A 540 28.21 -16.20 -4.28
C GLN A 540 28.89 -17.08 -3.22
N VAL A 541 28.66 -18.38 -3.27
CA VAL A 541 29.36 -19.37 -2.44
C VAL A 541 30.44 -20.04 -3.28
N THR A 542 31.69 -19.94 -2.85
CA THR A 542 32.86 -20.52 -3.51
C THR A 542 33.33 -21.77 -2.79
N SER A 543 34.21 -22.55 -3.43
CA SER A 543 34.76 -23.80 -2.87
C SER A 543 33.67 -24.83 -2.55
N MET A 544 32.58 -24.83 -3.30
CA MET A 544 31.54 -25.85 -3.20
C MET A 544 32.13 -27.24 -3.57
N PRO A 545 31.64 -28.33 -2.96
CA PRO A 545 32.03 -29.68 -3.37
C PRO A 545 31.79 -29.91 -4.86
N SER A 546 32.65 -30.70 -5.51
CA SER A 546 32.59 -30.95 -6.96
C SER A 546 31.28 -31.60 -7.44
N GLN A 547 30.52 -32.21 -6.54
CA GLN A 547 29.20 -32.81 -6.79
C GLN A 547 28.09 -31.77 -6.94
N ASN A 548 28.36 -30.50 -6.63
CA ASN A 548 27.43 -29.41 -6.82
C ASN A 548 27.18 -29.20 -8.33
N THR A 549 25.92 -29.03 -8.74
CA THR A 549 25.52 -28.88 -10.15
C THR A 549 26.18 -27.68 -10.83
N GLY A 550 26.45 -26.60 -10.08
CA GLY A 550 27.19 -25.42 -10.53
C GLY A 550 28.73 -25.55 -10.48
N GLY A 551 29.26 -26.74 -10.20
CA GLY A 551 30.69 -26.95 -9.97
C GLY A 551 31.14 -26.35 -8.64
N THR A 552 32.31 -25.69 -8.61
CA THR A 552 32.89 -25.16 -7.36
C THR A 552 32.25 -23.86 -6.86
N THR A 553 31.22 -23.35 -7.55
CA THR A 553 30.50 -22.14 -7.17
C THR A 553 28.99 -22.39 -7.11
N ALA A 554 28.31 -21.66 -6.24
CA ALA A 554 26.86 -21.53 -6.21
C ALA A 554 26.50 -20.04 -6.20
N ASP A 555 25.81 -19.58 -7.23
CA ASP A 555 25.34 -18.21 -7.36
C ASP A 555 23.84 -18.18 -7.08
N VAL A 556 23.47 -17.51 -5.98
CA VAL A 556 22.09 -17.47 -5.52
C VAL A 556 21.64 -16.06 -5.15
N VAL A 557 20.33 -15.84 -5.21
CA VAL A 557 19.66 -14.63 -4.74
C VAL A 557 18.87 -14.95 -3.48
N VAL A 558 18.99 -14.10 -2.46
CA VAL A 558 18.26 -14.21 -1.19
C VAL A 558 16.83 -13.68 -1.35
N GLU A 559 15.85 -14.52 -1.06
CA GLU A 559 14.42 -14.18 -1.09
C GLU A 559 13.86 -13.81 0.29
N GLY A 560 14.53 -14.28 1.33
CA GLY A 560 14.19 -14.07 2.73
C GLY A 560 15.23 -14.71 3.62
N TYR A 561 15.20 -14.40 4.92
CA TYR A 561 16.12 -15.00 5.87
C TYR A 561 15.56 -15.05 7.28
N ALA A 562 16.13 -15.96 8.08
CA ALA A 562 15.95 -16.02 9.52
C ALA A 562 17.31 -15.96 10.20
N GLU A 563 17.40 -15.16 11.26
CA GLU A 563 18.58 -15.04 12.10
C GLU A 563 18.29 -15.62 13.48
N GLU A 564 19.21 -16.43 13.99
CA GLU A 564 19.14 -17.04 15.31
C GLU A 564 20.47 -16.86 16.04
N VAL A 565 20.38 -16.29 17.25
CA VAL A 565 21.52 -16.08 18.14
C VAL A 565 21.23 -16.76 19.47
N THR A 566 22.14 -17.61 19.93
CA THR A 566 22.15 -18.22 21.27
C THR A 566 23.49 -17.95 21.94
N ALA A 567 23.66 -18.39 23.19
CA ALA A 567 24.93 -18.24 23.90
C ALA A 567 26.13 -18.92 23.20
N SER A 568 25.89 -19.85 22.27
CA SER A 568 26.94 -20.64 21.60
C SER A 568 26.73 -20.81 20.09
N SER A 569 25.81 -20.08 19.47
CA SER A 569 25.54 -20.16 18.04
C SER A 569 25.06 -18.82 17.52
N TRP A 570 25.46 -18.50 16.30
CA TRP A 570 24.97 -17.34 15.56
C TRP A 570 24.87 -17.72 14.10
N LYS A 571 23.63 -17.79 13.60
CA LYS A 571 23.30 -18.32 12.28
C LYS A 571 22.35 -17.39 11.55
N LEU A 572 22.53 -17.33 10.24
CA LEU A 572 21.61 -16.69 9.32
C LEU A 572 21.22 -17.71 8.24
N THR A 573 19.97 -18.15 8.25
CA THR A 573 19.40 -19.10 7.28
C THR A 573 18.72 -18.30 6.18
N CYS A 574 19.28 -18.32 4.97
CA CYS A 574 18.72 -17.64 3.80
C CYS A 574 17.85 -18.61 3.00
N ASN A 575 16.63 -18.19 2.66
CA ASN A 575 15.85 -18.78 1.58
C ASN A 575 16.39 -18.24 0.25
N VAL A 576 16.69 -19.12 -0.69
CA VAL A 576 17.45 -18.74 -1.89
C VAL A 576 16.93 -19.38 -3.17
N VAL A 577 17.15 -18.67 -4.27
CA VAL A 577 16.98 -19.19 -5.63
C VAL A 577 18.23 -19.01 -6.47
N SER A 578 18.35 -19.76 -7.56
CA SER A 578 19.47 -19.63 -8.49
C SER A 578 19.52 -18.22 -9.07
N LYS A 579 20.72 -17.59 -9.10
CA LYS A 579 20.92 -16.28 -9.74
C LYS A 579 20.49 -16.27 -11.20
N SER A 580 20.61 -17.41 -11.89
CA SER A 580 20.22 -17.56 -13.29
C SER A 580 18.75 -17.27 -13.59
N LEU A 581 17.85 -17.37 -12.60
CA LEU A 581 16.44 -17.00 -12.79
C LEU A 581 16.27 -15.48 -13.00
N THR A 582 17.21 -14.69 -12.49
CA THR A 582 17.18 -13.23 -12.60
C THR A 582 18.12 -12.71 -13.70
N ASP A 583 18.80 -13.59 -14.43
CA ASP A 583 19.66 -13.17 -15.53
C ASP A 583 18.82 -12.74 -16.73
N CYS A 584 19.17 -11.60 -17.30
CA CYS A 584 18.47 -10.99 -18.42
C CYS A 584 19.43 -10.63 -19.54
N LEU A 585 18.90 -10.59 -20.77
CA LEU A 585 19.57 -9.97 -21.90
C LEU A 585 19.72 -8.46 -21.63
N ILE A 586 20.96 -7.97 -21.59
CA ILE A 586 21.30 -6.55 -21.43
C ILE A 586 21.87 -6.03 -22.76
N LEU A 587 21.12 -5.18 -23.45
CA LEU A 587 21.56 -4.60 -24.73
C LEU A 587 22.88 -3.83 -24.55
N GLY A 588 23.88 -4.20 -25.37
CA GLY A 588 25.21 -3.57 -25.34
C GLY A 588 26.19 -4.16 -24.31
N ASP A 589 25.79 -5.17 -23.53
CA ASP A 589 26.71 -5.91 -22.66
C ASP A 589 27.48 -6.98 -23.46
N PRO A 590 28.82 -7.11 -23.31
CA PRO A 590 29.62 -8.04 -24.10
C PRO A 590 29.37 -9.53 -23.76
N VAL A 591 28.74 -9.83 -22.61
CA VAL A 591 28.41 -11.19 -22.16
C VAL A 591 26.91 -11.40 -22.17
N ARG A 592 26.13 -10.46 -21.62
CA ARG A 592 24.67 -10.51 -21.49
C ARG A 592 23.92 -9.86 -22.65
N GLY A 593 24.59 -9.29 -23.65
CA GLY A 593 23.98 -8.75 -24.87
C GLY A 593 23.84 -9.76 -26.00
N LEU A 594 24.27 -11.01 -25.79
CA LEU A 594 24.15 -12.09 -26.76
C LEU A 594 22.80 -12.79 -26.57
N LEU A 595 22.01 -12.93 -27.64
CA LEU A 595 20.79 -13.74 -27.59
C LEU A 595 21.16 -15.23 -27.59
N ASP A 596 21.27 -15.83 -26.41
CA ASP A 596 21.61 -17.24 -26.22
C ASP A 596 20.74 -17.92 -25.14
N ALA A 597 21.02 -19.18 -24.81
CA ALA A 597 20.24 -19.95 -23.85
C ALA A 597 20.30 -19.41 -22.41
N GLY A 598 21.34 -18.64 -22.05
CA GLY A 598 21.56 -18.05 -20.74
C GLY A 598 21.06 -16.61 -20.61
N ASN A 599 20.90 -15.90 -21.73
CA ASN A 599 20.51 -14.49 -21.78
C ASN A 599 19.16 -14.32 -22.48
N ARG A 600 18.07 -14.32 -21.70
CA ARG A 600 16.69 -14.21 -22.21
C ARG A 600 16.19 -12.77 -22.12
N LEU A 601 15.35 -12.37 -23.08
CA LEU A 601 14.60 -11.10 -22.98
C LEU A 601 13.79 -11.11 -21.68
N TYR A 602 14.05 -10.14 -20.83
CA TYR A 602 13.38 -9.95 -19.55
C TYR A 602 12.28 -8.91 -19.73
N ILE A 603 11.14 -9.16 -19.08
CA ILE A 603 9.87 -8.42 -19.24
C ILE A 603 10.00 -6.96 -18.83
#